data_AF-A0A0H2RX70-F1
#
_entry.id   AF-A0A0H2RX70-F1
#
_cell.length_a   1.000
_cell.length_b   1.000
_cell.length_c   1.000
_cell.angle_alpha   90.00
_cell.angle_beta   90.00
_cell.angle_gamma   90.00
#
_symmetry.space_group_name_H-M   'P 1'
#
loop_
_entity.id
_entity.type
_entity.pdbx_description
1 polymer ?
#
loop_
_entity_poly.entity_id
_entity_poly.type
_entity_poly.pdbx_seq_one_letter_code
_entity_poly.pdbx_strand_id
1 'polypeptide(L)'
;MDVDNQQLEQGEPSNLPRPHETLWYSDGSVVLATDLYLFKVHKSLLSRHSSVFNDMFEFPNINDSETDGGNAGVSTQEMYEGLPLVALAEDEGEDVAHLLRAVYEPRYHDRSSANTPLQTVIALLLLSTKYDFKDLRGDVIYQISKQFP
;
A
#
# COMPACT_ATOMS: atom_id res chain seq x y z
N MET A 1 49.84 -5.54 -23.49
CA MET A 1 49.33 -6.83 -22.99
C MET A 1 49.03 -6.61 -21.51
N ASP A 2 48.05 -5.78 -21.16
CA ASP A 2 46.59 -6.03 -21.35
C ASP A 2 46.27 -7.44 -20.88
N VAL A 3 45.67 -7.61 -19.70
CA VAL A 3 44.21 -7.58 -19.53
C VAL A 3 43.82 -7.76 -18.06
N ASP A 4 43.10 -6.75 -17.57
CA ASP A 4 41.85 -6.85 -16.79
C ASP A 4 41.82 -7.47 -15.39
N ASN A 5 41.98 -6.54 -14.44
CA ASN A 5 41.07 -6.34 -13.32
C ASN A 5 39.58 -6.46 -13.74
N GLN A 6 38.83 -7.37 -13.11
CA GLN A 6 37.36 -7.32 -12.94
C GLN A 6 36.97 -8.39 -11.90
N GLN A 7 36.83 -8.00 -10.63
CA GLN A 7 35.53 -7.72 -9.97
C GLN A 7 34.49 -8.83 -10.17
N LEU A 8 34.37 -9.68 -9.15
CA LEU A 8 33.11 -10.34 -8.82
C LEU A 8 32.48 -9.52 -7.69
N GLU A 9 31.80 -8.44 -8.06
CA GLU A 9 30.87 -7.76 -7.17
C GLU A 9 29.72 -8.73 -6.90
N GLN A 10 29.72 -9.30 -5.70
CA GLN A 10 28.57 -9.98 -5.11
C GLN A 10 27.48 -8.91 -5.00
N GLY A 11 26.56 -8.88 -5.96
CA GLY A 11 25.42 -7.97 -5.94
C GLY A 11 24.63 -8.19 -4.65
N GLU A 12 24.41 -7.10 -3.91
CA GLU A 12 23.44 -7.09 -2.82
C GLU A 12 22.12 -7.70 -3.28
N PRO A 13 21.37 -8.44 -2.44
CA PRO A 13 20.02 -8.81 -2.81
C PRO A 13 19.27 -7.52 -3.08
N SER A 14 18.95 -7.25 -4.34
CA SER A 14 18.10 -6.14 -4.73
C SER A 14 16.80 -6.34 -3.96
N ASN A 15 16.59 -5.58 -2.89
CA ASN A 15 15.45 -5.70 -1.99
C ASN A 15 14.23 -5.05 -2.66
N LEU A 16 13.92 -5.53 -3.87
CA LEU A 16 12.82 -5.06 -4.68
C LEU A 16 11.53 -5.68 -4.13
N PRO A 17 10.45 -4.90 -4.03
CA PRO A 17 9.18 -5.41 -3.55
C PRO A 17 8.67 -6.50 -4.48
N ARG A 18 8.07 -7.55 -3.89
CA ARG A 18 7.58 -8.74 -4.60
C ARG A 18 6.05 -8.77 -4.66
N PRO A 19 5.43 -9.33 -5.71
CA PRO A 19 3.99 -9.55 -5.74
C PRO A 19 3.48 -10.30 -4.51
N HIS A 20 2.43 -9.79 -3.86
CA HIS A 20 1.81 -10.44 -2.72
C HIS A 20 0.98 -11.65 -3.17
N GLU A 21 1.11 -12.80 -2.49
CA GLU A 21 0.56 -14.08 -2.94
C GLU A 21 -0.97 -14.07 -3.13
N THR A 22 -1.70 -13.40 -2.24
CA THR A 22 -3.17 -13.39 -2.24
C THR A 22 -3.79 -12.08 -2.73
N LEU A 23 -3.04 -10.99 -2.73
CA LEU A 23 -3.53 -9.63 -3.05
C LEU A 23 -3.01 -9.20 -4.43
N TRP A 24 -3.10 -10.15 -5.36
CA TRP A 24 -2.69 -9.99 -6.74
C TRP A 24 -3.83 -10.41 -7.68
N TYR A 25 -4.73 -9.47 -7.94
CA TYR A 25 -5.93 -9.72 -8.72
C TYR A 25 -5.63 -9.62 -10.22
N SER A 26 -6.05 -10.61 -11.00
CA SER A 26 -5.81 -10.66 -12.45
C SER A 26 -6.40 -9.44 -13.18
N ASP A 27 -7.56 -8.97 -12.72
CA ASP A 27 -8.32 -7.83 -13.22
C ASP A 27 -8.03 -6.53 -12.46
N GLY A 28 -7.01 -6.51 -11.60
CA GLY A 28 -6.61 -5.30 -10.87
C GLY A 28 -6.21 -4.17 -11.82
N SER A 29 -6.58 -2.95 -11.44
CA SER A 29 -6.46 -1.73 -12.26
C SER A 29 -5.39 -0.76 -11.77
N VAL A 30 -4.71 -1.09 -10.66
CA VAL A 30 -3.61 -0.32 -10.07
C VAL A 30 -2.68 -1.27 -9.32
N VAL A 31 -1.40 -0.92 -9.27
CA VAL A 31 -0.40 -1.59 -8.44
C VAL A 31 0.00 -0.64 -7.31
N LEU A 32 -0.10 -1.11 -6.08
CA LEU A 32 0.45 -0.40 -4.90
C LEU A 32 1.80 -1.04 -4.56
N ALA A 33 2.81 -0.21 -4.31
CA ALA A 33 4.14 -0.68 -3.91
C ALA A 33 4.46 -0.25 -2.49
N THR A 34 4.98 -1.16 -1.68
CA THR A 34 5.56 -0.87 -0.36
C THR A 34 7.05 -1.21 -0.37
N ASP A 35 7.67 -1.16 0.81
CA ASP A 35 9.02 -1.66 1.06
C ASP A 35 9.22 -3.13 0.68
N LEU A 36 8.22 -3.99 0.91
CA LEU A 36 8.32 -5.44 0.77
C LEU A 36 7.43 -6.02 -0.32
N TYR A 37 6.24 -5.45 -0.57
CA TYR A 37 5.23 -6.06 -1.42
C TYR A 37 4.72 -5.16 -2.53
N LEU A 38 4.29 -5.81 -3.61
CA LEU A 38 3.46 -5.23 -4.66
C LEU A 38 2.05 -5.82 -4.57
N PHE A 39 1.04 -4.96 -4.60
CA PHE A 39 -0.36 -5.34 -4.53
C PHE A 39 -1.07 -4.91 -5.81
N LYS A 40 -1.59 -5.86 -6.58
CA LYS A 40 -2.38 -5.56 -7.78
C LYS A 40 -3.86 -5.62 -7.43
N VAL A 41 -4.50 -4.46 -7.36
CA VAL A 41 -5.82 -4.25 -6.73
C VAL A 41 -6.71 -3.31 -7.57
N HIS A 42 -7.94 -3.07 -7.13
CA HIS A 42 -8.95 -2.28 -7.86
C HIS A 42 -9.06 -0.85 -7.35
N LYS A 43 -8.88 0.13 -8.26
CA LYS A 43 -9.01 1.57 -7.94
C LYS A 43 -10.39 1.89 -7.39
N SER A 44 -11.43 1.45 -8.09
CA SER A 44 -12.82 1.74 -7.74
C SER A 44 -13.21 1.25 -6.35
N LEU A 45 -12.68 0.09 -5.92
CA LEU A 45 -12.96 -0.43 -4.59
C LEU A 45 -12.27 0.41 -3.52
N LEU A 46 -10.99 0.73 -3.71
CA LEU A 46 -10.25 1.56 -2.75
C LEU A 46 -10.85 2.98 -2.67
N SER A 47 -11.11 3.63 -3.80
CA SER A 47 -11.81 4.93 -3.88
C SER A 47 -13.13 4.95 -3.14
N ARG A 48 -13.90 3.85 -3.19
CA ARG A 48 -15.19 3.77 -2.52
C ARG A 48 -15.07 3.79 -1.00
N HIS A 49 -14.01 3.19 -0.47
CA HIS A 49 -13.82 3.02 0.96
C HIS A 49 -12.86 4.05 1.59
N SER A 50 -12.07 4.74 0.76
CA SER A 50 -11.04 5.69 1.18
C SER A 50 -11.09 6.94 0.31
N SER A 51 -11.33 8.08 0.97
CA SER A 51 -11.26 9.40 0.32
C SER A 51 -9.84 9.71 -0.17
N VAL A 52 -8.82 9.35 0.61
CA VAL A 52 -7.42 9.56 0.27
C VAL A 52 -7.03 8.79 -1.00
N PHE A 53 -7.40 7.51 -1.11
CA PHE A 53 -7.16 6.75 -2.33
C PHE A 53 -7.98 7.30 -3.51
N ASN A 54 -9.20 7.78 -3.27
CA ASN A 54 -9.97 8.43 -4.32
C ASN A 54 -9.23 9.64 -4.88
N ASP A 55 -8.78 10.54 -4.00
CA ASP A 55 -8.07 11.75 -4.37
C ASP A 55 -6.72 11.43 -5.04
N MET A 56 -5.99 10.42 -4.55
CA MET A 56 -4.73 9.95 -5.16
C MET A 56 -4.92 9.46 -6.60
N PHE A 57 -6.05 8.81 -6.91
CA PHE A 57 -6.31 8.29 -8.26
C PHE A 57 -6.92 9.35 -9.19
N GLU A 58 -7.69 10.30 -8.66
CA GLU A 58 -8.26 11.41 -9.42
C GLU A 58 -7.22 12.51 -9.72
N PHE A 59 -6.30 12.75 -8.78
CA PHE A 59 -5.29 13.81 -8.87
C PHE A 59 -3.87 13.29 -8.57
N PRO A 60 -3.26 12.51 -9.48
CA PRO A 60 -1.95 11.86 -9.23
C PRO A 60 -0.76 12.81 -8.99
N ASN A 61 -0.93 14.14 -9.11
CA ASN A 61 0.17 15.10 -9.28
C ASN A 61 0.26 16.20 -8.21
N ILE A 62 -0.51 16.15 -7.12
CA ILE A 62 -0.60 17.27 -6.17
C ILE A 62 0.29 17.07 -4.92
N ASN A 63 0.80 15.87 -4.70
CA ASN A 63 1.40 15.48 -3.41
C ASN A 63 2.93 15.42 -3.45
N ASP A 64 3.53 15.39 -4.65
CA ASP A 64 4.98 15.45 -4.82
C ASP A 64 5.43 16.91 -4.78
N SER A 65 5.32 17.52 -3.60
CA SER A 65 5.86 18.85 -3.38
C SER A 65 7.39 18.82 -3.42
N GLU A 66 7.91 19.40 -4.50
CA GLU A 66 9.16 20.17 -4.60
C GLU A 66 10.46 19.37 -4.78
N THR A 67 10.80 19.08 -6.04
CA THR A 67 12.17 19.35 -6.48
C THR A 67 12.18 20.49 -7.49
N ASP A 68 12.87 21.52 -7.08
CA ASP A 68 13.22 22.78 -7.73
C ASP A 68 13.56 22.65 -9.23
N GLY A 69 13.18 23.68 -10.02
CA GLY A 69 13.75 23.91 -11.34
C GLY A 69 12.86 23.60 -12.56
N GLY A 70 11.85 24.44 -12.78
CA GLY A 70 11.30 24.84 -14.08
C GLY A 70 11.38 23.86 -15.25
N ASN A 71 10.31 23.10 -15.47
CA ASN A 71 9.69 22.89 -16.77
C ASN A 71 8.30 22.30 -16.51
N ALA A 72 7.27 22.82 -17.17
CA ALA A 72 5.97 22.16 -17.28
C ALA A 72 6.17 20.87 -18.11
N GLY A 73 6.70 19.83 -17.47
CA GLY A 73 7.08 18.56 -18.06
C GLY A 73 6.12 17.49 -17.59
N VAL A 74 5.55 16.78 -18.56
CA VAL A 74 4.70 15.59 -18.44
C VAL A 74 4.95 14.83 -17.13
N SER A 75 3.95 14.84 -16.24
CA SER A 75 3.91 13.99 -15.05
C SER A 75 3.84 12.53 -15.50
N THR A 76 4.99 11.87 -15.58
CA THR A 76 5.05 10.42 -15.78
C THR A 76 4.61 9.77 -14.47
N GLN A 77 3.31 9.49 -14.37
CA GLN A 77 2.81 8.54 -13.37
C GLN A 77 3.60 7.24 -13.53
N GLU A 78 4.25 6.79 -12.46
CA GLU A 78 4.99 5.54 -12.49
C GLU A 78 4.06 4.40 -12.93
N MET A 79 4.59 3.48 -13.74
CA MET A 79 3.83 2.36 -14.28
C MET A 79 4.51 1.04 -13.95
N TYR A 80 3.71 0.03 -13.62
CA TYR A 80 4.14 -1.35 -13.45
C TYR A 80 3.31 -2.24 -14.38
N GLU A 81 3.97 -2.92 -15.32
CA GLU A 81 3.31 -3.75 -16.34
C GLU A 81 2.17 -3.02 -17.11
N GLY A 82 2.34 -1.71 -17.34
CA GLY A 82 1.36 -0.87 -18.02
C GLY A 82 0.15 -0.46 -17.14
N LEU A 83 0.17 -0.78 -15.85
CA LEU A 83 -0.79 -0.29 -14.87
C LEU A 83 -0.19 0.86 -14.06
N PRO A 84 -1.01 1.83 -13.60
CA PRO A 84 -0.55 2.87 -12.70
C PRO A 84 0.03 2.27 -11.41
N LEU A 85 1.22 2.73 -11.04
CA LEU A 85 1.93 2.37 -9.81
C LEU A 85 1.77 3.50 -8.80
N VAL A 86 1.46 3.14 -7.55
CA VAL A 86 1.35 4.10 -6.43
C VAL A 86 2.26 3.60 -5.33
N ALA A 87 3.29 4.39 -5.00
CA ALA A 87 4.23 4.06 -3.94
C ALA A 87 3.66 4.48 -2.57
N LEU A 88 3.61 3.52 -1.65
CA LEU A 88 3.28 3.69 -0.23
C LEU A 88 4.57 3.47 0.59
N ALA A 89 5.65 4.12 0.20
CA ALA A 89 7.01 3.85 0.71
C ALA A 89 7.18 4.09 2.21
N GLU A 90 6.25 4.82 2.84
CA GLU A 90 6.26 5.10 4.28
C GLU A 90 5.52 4.04 5.10
N ASP A 91 4.86 3.06 4.47
CA ASP A 91 4.05 2.05 5.14
C ASP A 91 4.66 0.66 5.01
N GLU A 92 4.67 -0.08 6.12
CA GLU A 92 5.16 -1.46 6.16
C GLU A 92 4.25 -2.37 5.32
N GLY A 93 4.86 -3.21 4.48
CA GLY A 93 4.13 -4.09 3.57
C GLY A 93 3.14 -5.03 4.26
N GLU A 94 3.47 -5.57 5.43
CA GLU A 94 2.58 -6.44 6.20
C GLU A 94 1.36 -5.67 6.75
N ASP A 95 1.56 -4.43 7.19
CA ASP A 95 0.47 -3.56 7.67
C ASP A 95 -0.49 -3.19 6.53
N VAL A 96 0.06 -2.86 5.36
CA VAL A 96 -0.74 -2.61 4.15
C VAL A 96 -1.49 -3.88 3.73
N ALA A 97 -0.86 -5.06 3.84
CA ALA A 97 -1.54 -6.32 3.59
C ALA A 97 -2.72 -6.52 4.55
N HIS A 98 -2.57 -6.24 5.85
CA HIS A 98 -3.67 -6.29 6.81
C HIS A 98 -4.83 -5.37 6.43
N LEU A 99 -4.53 -4.11 6.06
CA LEU A 99 -5.52 -3.14 5.61
C LEU A 99 -6.27 -3.66 4.38
N LEU A 100 -5.55 -4.07 3.33
CA LEU A 100 -6.14 -4.55 2.09
C LEU A 100 -6.97 -5.81 2.31
N ARG A 101 -6.49 -6.77 3.11
CA ARG A 101 -7.28 -7.97 3.44
C ARG A 101 -8.57 -7.59 4.17
N ALA A 102 -8.57 -6.62 5.06
CA ALA A 102 -9.81 -6.15 5.71
C ALA A 102 -10.83 -5.56 4.73
N VAL A 103 -10.37 -4.97 3.61
CA VAL A 103 -11.25 -4.40 2.57
C VAL A 103 -11.75 -5.49 1.60
N TYR A 104 -10.90 -6.43 1.22
CA TYR A 104 -11.20 -7.43 0.18
C TYR A 104 -11.81 -8.73 0.73
N GLU A 105 -11.49 -9.11 1.96
CA GLU A 105 -11.92 -10.37 2.57
C GLU A 105 -12.94 -10.10 3.70
N PRO A 106 -14.24 -10.38 3.51
CA PRO A 106 -15.30 -10.04 4.48
C PRO A 106 -15.15 -10.65 5.88
N ARG A 107 -14.29 -11.66 6.04
CA ARG A 107 -14.07 -12.39 7.29
C ARG A 107 -12.67 -12.19 7.86
N TYR A 108 -11.86 -11.33 7.25
CA TYR A 108 -10.49 -11.10 7.70
C TYR A 108 -10.45 -10.36 9.04
N HIS A 109 -11.27 -9.31 9.16
CA HIS A 109 -11.41 -8.54 10.38
C HIS A 109 -12.82 -8.73 10.97
N ASP A 110 -12.88 -9.23 12.21
CA ASP A 110 -14.11 -9.27 13.00
C ASP A 110 -13.96 -8.35 14.20
N ARG A 111 -14.72 -7.24 14.18
CA ARG A 111 -14.78 -6.25 15.27
C ARG A 111 -15.28 -6.82 16.60
N SER A 112 -15.87 -8.02 16.60
CA SER A 112 -16.34 -8.72 17.80
C SER A 112 -15.33 -9.74 18.31
N SER A 113 -14.28 -10.04 17.54
CA SER A 113 -13.26 -11.01 17.91
C SER A 113 -12.30 -10.42 18.95
N ALA A 114 -12.14 -11.13 20.06
CA ALA A 114 -11.09 -10.85 21.04
C ALA A 114 -9.73 -11.45 20.67
N ASN A 115 -9.69 -12.27 19.61
CA ASN A 115 -8.51 -13.06 19.24
C ASN A 115 -7.69 -12.45 18.10
N THR A 116 -8.07 -11.27 17.61
CA THR A 116 -7.30 -10.56 16.58
C THR A 116 -5.93 -10.18 17.16
N PRO A 117 -4.80 -10.54 16.51
CA PRO A 117 -3.48 -10.16 16.98
C PRO A 117 -3.35 -8.65 17.16
N LEU A 118 -2.66 -8.22 18.22
CA LEU A 118 -2.49 -6.80 18.53
C LEU A 118 -1.85 -6.01 17.39
N GLN A 119 -0.85 -6.60 16.72
CA GLN A 119 -0.18 -5.95 15.58
C GLN A 119 -1.16 -5.67 14.44
N THR A 120 -2.05 -6.63 14.13
CA THR A 120 -3.11 -6.43 13.14
C THR A 120 -4.06 -5.31 13.55
N VAL A 121 -4.45 -5.22 14.82
CA VAL A 121 -5.32 -4.13 15.30
C VAL A 121 -4.63 -2.77 15.16
N ILE A 122 -3.35 -2.68 15.52
CA ILE A 122 -2.55 -1.45 15.40
C ILE A 122 -2.42 -1.04 13.93
N ALA A 123 -2.02 -1.96 13.06
CA ALA A 123 -1.90 -1.73 11.62
C ALA A 123 -3.20 -1.19 11.03
N LEU A 124 -4.32 -1.86 11.33
CA LEU A 124 -5.64 -1.44 10.86
C LEU A 124 -6.01 -0.07 11.40
N LEU A 125 -5.76 0.24 12.68
CA LEU A 125 -6.06 1.56 13.26
C LEU A 125 -5.26 2.67 12.59
N LEU A 126 -3.94 2.49 12.45
CA LEU A 126 -3.04 3.48 11.89
C LEU A 126 -3.35 3.74 10.42
N LEU A 127 -3.40 2.69 9.60
CA LEU A 127 -3.60 2.84 8.17
C LEU A 127 -5.04 3.21 7.79
N SER A 128 -6.05 2.73 8.51
CA SER A 128 -7.42 3.20 8.28
C SER A 128 -7.58 4.68 8.63
N THR A 129 -6.76 5.21 9.54
CA THR A 129 -6.73 6.64 9.85
C THR A 129 -5.96 7.41 8.79
N LYS A 130 -4.76 6.95 8.40
CA LYS A 130 -3.90 7.58 7.39
C LYS A 130 -4.62 7.70 6.05
N TYR A 131 -5.25 6.63 5.61
CA TYR A 131 -5.94 6.55 4.33
C TYR A 131 -7.46 6.80 4.44
N ASP A 132 -7.96 7.29 5.58
CA ASP A 132 -9.36 7.64 5.82
C ASP A 132 -10.39 6.54 5.43
N PHE A 133 -10.11 5.29 5.79
CA PHE A 133 -11.08 4.19 5.73
C PHE A 133 -12.05 4.26 6.90
N LYS A 134 -13.05 5.15 6.82
CA LYS A 134 -13.92 5.52 7.95
C LYS A 134 -14.66 4.32 8.58
N ASP A 135 -15.24 3.45 7.76
CA ASP A 135 -16.01 2.29 8.26
C ASP A 135 -15.10 1.32 9.02
N LEU A 136 -13.96 0.98 8.42
CA LEU A 136 -12.96 0.09 9.02
C LEU A 136 -12.37 0.70 10.31
N ARG A 137 -12.05 2.00 10.29
CA ARG A 137 -11.58 2.71 11.49
C ARG A 137 -12.61 2.65 12.62
N GLY A 138 -13.89 2.85 12.28
CA GLY A 138 -14.99 2.75 13.24
C GLY A 138 -15.10 1.35 13.85
N ASP A 139 -14.97 0.30 13.03
CA ASP A 139 -14.99 -1.08 13.48
C ASP A 139 -13.81 -1.43 14.40
N VAL A 140 -12.61 -0.94 14.08
CA VAL A 140 -11.40 -1.14 14.92
C VAL A 140 -11.53 -0.40 16.26
N ILE A 141 -11.99 0.85 16.26
CA ILE A 141 -12.24 1.62 17.50
C ILE A 141 -13.28 0.90 18.37
N TYR A 142 -14.35 0.40 17.76
CA TYR A 142 -15.37 -0.37 18.46
C TYR A 142 -14.78 -1.62 19.12
N GLN A 143 -13.95 -2.38 18.39
CA GLN A 143 -13.25 -3.54 18.93
C GLN A 143 -12.39 -3.19 20.15
N ILE A 144 -11.57 -2.13 20.05
CA ILE A 144 -10.68 -1.69 21.13
C ILE A 144 -11.49 -1.27 22.37
N SER A 145 -12.57 -0.48 22.17
CA SER A 145 -13.43 -0.02 23.27
C SER A 145 -14.10 -1.16 24.05
N LYS A 146 -14.35 -2.29 23.39
CA LYS A 146 -14.88 -3.50 24.03
C LYS A 146 -13.84 -4.24 24.85
N GLN A 147 -12.59 -4.25 24.41
CA GLN A 147 -11.51 -4.94 25.13
C GLN A 147 -10.98 -4.13 26.30
N PHE A 148 -11.07 -2.79 26.24
CA PHE A 148 -10.58 -1.86 27.25
C PHE A 148 -11.66 -0.83 27.62
N PRO A 149 -12.65 -1.22 28.47
CA PRO A 149 -13.74 -0.34 28.89
C PRO A 149 -13.31 0.77 29.87
#